data_AF-A0A244E6P0-F1
#
_entry.id   AF-A0A244E6P0-F1
#
_cell.length_a   1.000
_cell.length_b   1.000
_cell.length_c   1.000
_cell.angle_alpha   90.00
_cell.angle_beta   90.00
_cell.angle_gamma   90.00
#
_symmetry.space_group_name_H-M   'P 1'
#
loop_
_entity.id
_entity.type
_entity.pdbx_description
1 polymer ?
#
loop_
_entity_poly.entity_id
_entity_poly.type
_entity_poly.pdbx_seq_one_letter_code
_entity_poly.pdbx_strand_id
1 'polypeptide(L)'
;MSDSVVDEQLLEELTRRYEPPVVPACRTCGAPLEVVACGGGSPTRYACSTQTNTLLPVDWQHYEASRGEDRRQGGDQAVMQLIAAYRALQTPASPIMPRLSTGRNLRSC
;
A
#
# COMPACT_ATOMS: atom_id res chain seq x y z
N MET A 1 -18.31 23.75 -18.36
CA MET A 1 -17.36 22.65 -18.14
C MET A 1 -17.33 22.46 -16.64
N SER A 2 -17.88 21.34 -16.16
CA SER A 2 -18.00 21.08 -14.73
C SER A 2 -16.60 20.74 -14.21
N ASP A 3 -15.99 21.64 -13.47
CA ASP A 3 -14.85 21.33 -12.62
C ASP A 3 -15.32 20.25 -11.65
N SER A 4 -15.03 18.98 -11.97
CA SER A 4 -15.31 17.88 -11.05
C SER A 4 -14.37 18.06 -9.86
N VAL A 5 -14.87 18.74 -8.83
CA VAL A 5 -14.23 18.79 -7.53
C VAL A 5 -14.05 17.34 -7.08
N VAL A 6 -12.81 16.89 -7.05
CA VAL A 6 -12.45 15.62 -6.43
C VAL A 6 -12.71 15.82 -4.94
N ASP A 7 -13.82 15.27 -4.45
CA ASP A 7 -14.17 15.32 -3.03
C ASP A 7 -13.45 14.22 -2.24
N GLU A 8 -13.38 14.39 -0.92
CA GLU A 8 -12.69 13.43 -0.05
C GLU A 8 -13.35 12.05 -0.07
N GLN A 9 -14.66 11.99 -0.32
CA GLN A 9 -15.41 10.74 -0.41
C GLN A 9 -14.95 9.89 -1.60
N LEU A 10 -14.66 10.52 -2.74
CA LEU A 10 -14.08 9.87 -3.91
C LEU A 10 -12.66 9.35 -3.60
N LEU A 11 -11.84 10.13 -2.90
CA LEU A 11 -10.49 9.69 -2.52
C LEU A 11 -10.51 8.50 -1.56
N GLU A 12 -11.42 8.47 -0.60
CA GLU A 12 -11.62 7.33 0.30
C GLU A 12 -12.05 6.07 -0.46
N GLU A 13 -12.99 6.21 -1.40
CA GLU A 13 -13.44 5.10 -2.24
C GLU A 13 -12.29 4.54 -3.08
N LEU A 14 -11.52 5.42 -3.73
CA LEU A 14 -10.37 5.04 -4.53
C LEU A 14 -9.29 4.38 -3.66
N THR A 15 -9.03 4.93 -2.48
CA THR A 15 -8.09 4.35 -1.51
C THR A 15 -8.51 2.92 -1.17
N ARG A 16 -9.76 2.71 -0.74
CA ARG A 16 -10.28 1.38 -0.37
C ARG A 16 -10.23 0.39 -1.54
N ARG A 17 -10.46 0.87 -2.76
CA ARG A 17 -10.47 0.04 -3.97
C ARG A 17 -9.06 -0.42 -4.38
N TYR A 18 -8.09 0.48 -4.29
CA TYR A 18 -6.72 0.24 -4.76
C TYR A 18 -5.73 -0.15 -3.66
N GLU A 19 -6.16 -0.15 -2.40
CA GLU A 19 -5.34 -0.61 -1.28
C GLU A 19 -4.84 -2.04 -1.53
N PRO A 20 -3.53 -2.30 -1.33
CA PRO A 20 -2.98 -3.64 -1.45
C PRO A 20 -3.69 -4.62 -0.50
N PRO A 21 -4.06 -5.81 -0.98
CA PRO A 21 -4.66 -6.81 -0.11
C PRO A 21 -3.68 -7.23 0.98
N VAL A 22 -4.17 -7.33 2.21
CA VAL A 22 -3.41 -7.92 3.32
C VAL A 22 -3.41 -9.43 3.15
N VAL A 23 -2.29 -9.98 2.71
CA VAL A 23 -2.11 -11.43 2.53
C VAL A 23 -1.75 -12.03 3.89
N PRO A 24 -2.57 -12.96 4.44
CA PRO A 24 -2.28 -13.58 5.73
C PRO A 24 -1.09 -14.54 5.63
N ALA A 25 -0.49 -14.88 6.77
CA ALA A 25 0.53 -15.93 6.85
C ALA A 25 -0.06 -17.32 6.55
N CYS A 26 0.81 -18.27 6.21
CA CYS A 26 0.44 -19.66 5.97
C CYS A 26 -0.22 -20.28 7.20
N ARG A 27 -1.40 -20.88 7.03
CA ARG A 27 -2.17 -21.51 8.12
C ARG A 27 -1.52 -22.77 8.68
N THR A 28 -0.64 -23.40 7.90
CA THR A 28 0.02 -24.66 8.28
C THR A 28 1.31 -24.43 9.07
N CYS A 29 2.13 -23.46 8.66
CA CYS A 29 3.47 -23.24 9.23
C CYS A 29 3.78 -21.80 9.63
N GLY A 30 2.90 -20.84 9.37
CA GLY A 30 3.13 -19.43 9.68
C GLY A 30 4.11 -18.68 8.77
N ALA A 31 4.69 -19.36 7.76
CA ALA A 31 5.55 -18.72 6.77
C ALA A 31 4.75 -17.72 5.89
N PRO A 32 5.42 -16.73 5.27
CA PRO A 32 4.76 -15.82 4.34
C PRO A 32 4.21 -16.58 3.13
N LEU A 33 3.09 -16.08 2.59
CA LEU A 33 2.56 -16.54 1.30
C LEU A 33 3.16 -15.71 0.16
N GLU A 34 3.44 -16.36 -0.95
CA GLU A 34 3.97 -15.74 -2.17
C GLU A 34 2.97 -15.86 -3.31
N VAL A 35 3.04 -14.93 -4.26
CA VAL A 35 2.24 -14.97 -5.48
C VAL A 35 2.76 -16.09 -6.39
N VAL A 36 1.92 -17.08 -6.67
CA VAL A 36 2.24 -18.19 -7.59
C VAL A 36 1.64 -18.01 -8.97
N ALA A 37 0.57 -17.21 -9.08
CA ALA A 37 -0.04 -16.85 -10.35
C ALA A 37 -0.77 -15.50 -10.24
N CYS A 38 -0.64 -14.65 -11.26
CA CYS A 38 -1.39 -13.41 -11.37
C CYS A 38 -1.65 -13.08 -12.86
N GLY A 39 -2.81 -12.47 -13.17
CA GLY A 39 -3.12 -11.94 -14.50
C GLY A 39 -4.15 -12.73 -15.32
N GLY A 40 -4.41 -12.27 -16.54
CA GLY A 40 -5.28 -12.96 -17.51
C GLY A 40 -6.77 -13.06 -17.15
N GLY A 41 -7.28 -12.16 -16.29
CA GLY A 41 -8.65 -12.23 -15.77
C GLY A 41 -8.87 -13.29 -14.69
N SER A 42 -7.81 -13.98 -14.26
CA SER A 42 -7.85 -14.95 -13.16
C SER A 42 -7.51 -14.27 -11.82
N PRO A 43 -7.99 -14.82 -10.68
CA PRO A 43 -7.57 -14.35 -9.37
C PRO A 43 -6.06 -14.45 -9.20
N THR A 44 -5.49 -13.52 -8.44
CA THR A 44 -4.14 -13.68 -7.90
C THR A 44 -4.15 -14.84 -6.93
N ARG A 45 -3.25 -15.80 -7.13
CA ARG A 45 -3.11 -16.99 -6.28
C ARG A 45 -1.88 -16.88 -5.41
N TYR A 46 -2.05 -17.27 -4.16
CA TYR A 46 -1.00 -17.29 -3.15
C TYR A 46 -0.78 -18.71 -2.66
N ALA A 47 0.46 -19.06 -2.34
CA ALA A 47 0.82 -20.32 -1.69
C ALA A 47 2.01 -20.11 -0.74
N CYS A 48 2.23 -21.07 0.17
CA CYS A 48 3.33 -20.98 1.13
C CYS A 48 4.69 -20.92 0.43
N SER A 49 5.53 -19.95 0.81
CA SER A 49 6.88 -19.77 0.26
C SER A 49 7.78 -21.01 0.39
N THR A 50 7.55 -21.82 1.43
CA THR A 50 8.30 -23.06 1.64
C THR A 50 7.93 -24.15 0.63
N GLN A 51 6.78 -24.05 -0.03
CA GLN A 51 6.28 -25.02 -1.01
C GLN A 51 6.45 -24.55 -2.46
N THR A 52 6.76 -23.27 -2.66
CA THR A 52 7.06 -22.68 -3.97
C THR A 52 8.55 -22.73 -4.30
N ASN A 53 9.40 -23.02 -3.30
CA ASN A 53 10.84 -23.18 -3.47
C ASN A 53 11.17 -24.45 -4.25
N THR A 54 11.78 -24.31 -5.43
CA THR A 54 12.11 -25.41 -6.35
C THR A 54 13.24 -26.32 -5.86
N LEU A 55 13.94 -25.94 -4.79
CA LEU A 55 15.05 -26.71 -4.22
C LEU A 55 14.59 -27.84 -3.28
N LEU A 56 13.33 -27.84 -2.86
CA LEU A 56 12.77 -28.85 -1.95
C LEU A 56 11.63 -29.63 -2.62
N PRO A 57 11.44 -30.91 -2.27
CA PRO A 57 10.24 -31.64 -2.68
C PRO A 57 8.99 -30.91 -2.19
N VAL A 58 8.05 -30.67 -3.11
CA VAL A 58 6.77 -30.01 -2.79
C VAL A 58 5.92 -30.98 -1.98
N ASP A 59 5.56 -30.57 -0.76
CA ASP A 59 4.49 -31.22 -0.01
C ASP A 59 3.16 -30.71 -0.56
N TRP A 60 2.53 -31.52 -1.42
CA TRP A 60 1.26 -31.17 -2.05
C TRP A 60 0.13 -30.95 -1.05
N GLN A 61 0.13 -31.66 0.09
CA GLN A 61 -0.90 -31.48 1.11
C GLN A 61 -0.74 -30.12 1.79
N HIS A 62 0.50 -29.73 2.10
CA HIS A 62 0.80 -28.39 2.60
C HIS A 62 0.43 -27.32 1.58
N TYR A 63 0.86 -27.51 0.32
CA TYR A 63 0.60 -26.56 -0.76
C TYR A 63 -0.90 -26.29 -0.89
N GLU A 64 -1.72 -27.33 -0.99
CA GLU A 64 -3.18 -27.20 -1.10
C GLU A 64 -3.80 -26.52 0.13
N ALA A 65 -3.37 -26.89 1.34
CA ALA A 65 -3.87 -26.29 2.58
C ALA A 65 -3.48 -24.80 2.74
N SER A 66 -2.36 -24.40 2.15
CA SER A 66 -1.85 -23.02 2.18
C SER A 66 -2.39 -22.12 1.06
N ARG A 67 -3.10 -22.69 0.07
CA ARG A 67 -3.51 -21.95 -1.13
C ARG A 67 -4.60 -20.93 -0.82
N GLY A 68 -4.40 -19.70 -1.30
CA GLY A 68 -5.39 -18.62 -1.25
C GLY A 68 -5.63 -18.02 -2.63
N GLU A 69 -6.84 -17.49 -2.86
CA GLU A 69 -7.18 -16.72 -4.06
C GLU A 69 -7.65 -15.33 -3.67
N ASP A 70 -7.16 -14.30 -4.36
CA ASP A 70 -7.67 -12.94 -4.30
C ASP A 70 -8.19 -12.49 -5.67
N ARG A 71 -9.46 -12.07 -5.71
CA ARG A 71 -10.14 -11.55 -6.90
C ARG A 71 -10.19 -10.03 -6.93
N ARG A 72 -9.70 -9.34 -5.90
CA ARG A 72 -9.69 -7.88 -5.88
C ARG A 72 -8.74 -7.39 -6.97
N GLN A 73 -9.24 -6.49 -7.81
CA GLN A 73 -8.43 -5.69 -8.73
C GLN A 73 -7.66 -4.57 -7.99
N GLY A 74 -7.40 -4.76 -6.69
CA GLY A 74 -6.70 -3.80 -5.83
C GLY A 74 -5.19 -4.04 -5.82
N GLY A 75 -4.43 -3.14 -5.20
CA GLY A 75 -2.98 -3.21 -5.12
C GLY A 75 -2.23 -2.48 -6.22
N ASP A 76 -2.82 -1.43 -6.80
CA ASP A 76 -2.09 -0.55 -7.72
C ASP A 76 -1.27 0.48 -6.92
N GLN A 77 0.02 0.18 -6.76
CA GLN A 77 0.95 1.05 -6.03
C GLN A 77 1.05 2.45 -6.65
N ALA A 78 0.96 2.57 -7.97
CA ALA A 78 1.06 3.85 -8.66
C ALA A 78 -0.16 4.72 -8.36
N VAL A 79 -1.36 4.14 -8.34
CA VAL A 79 -2.59 4.85 -7.95
C VAL A 79 -2.52 5.28 -6.48
N MET A 80 -2.04 4.42 -5.57
CA MET A 80 -1.88 4.78 -4.16
C MET A 80 -0.88 5.94 -3.96
N GLN A 81 0.22 5.95 -4.71
CA GLN A 81 1.18 7.06 -4.71
C GLN A 81 0.55 8.36 -5.25
N LEU A 82 -0.28 8.26 -6.28
CA LEU A 82 -0.98 9.41 -6.85
C LEU A 82 -1.97 10.03 -5.85
N ILE A 83 -2.76 9.20 -5.16
CA ILE A 83 -3.68 9.65 -4.11
C ILE A 83 -2.92 10.36 -2.98
N ALA A 84 -1.79 9.80 -2.54
CA ALA A 84 -0.94 10.41 -1.51
C ALA A 84 -0.37 11.76 -1.96
N ALA A 85 0.13 11.85 -3.19
CA ALA A 85 0.64 13.10 -3.75
C ALA A 85 -0.46 14.17 -3.87
N TYR A 86 -1.67 13.78 -4.28
CA TYR A 86 -2.81 14.68 -4.36
C TYR A 86 -3.18 15.28 -2.99
N ARG A 87 -3.26 14.44 -1.95
CA ARG A 87 -3.51 14.91 -0.57
C ARG A 87 -2.41 15.84 -0.04
N ALA A 88 -1.15 15.56 -0.39
CA ALA A 88 -0.03 16.42 0.00
C ALA A 88 -0.12 17.82 -0.64
N LEU A 89 -0.60 17.93 -1.88
CA LEU A 89 -0.80 19.21 -2.56
C LEU A 89 -2.00 20.00 -2.02
N GLN A 90 -3.02 19.31 -1.51
CA GLN A 90 -4.19 19.93 -0.88
C GLN A 90 -3.91 20.47 0.52
N THR A 91 -2.90 19.93 1.21
CA THR A 91 -2.51 20.43 2.52
C THR A 91 -1.72 21.72 2.32
N PRO A 92 -2.23 22.92 2.68
CA PRO A 92 -1.43 24.13 2.57
C PRO A 92 -0.21 23.95 3.46
N ALA A 93 0.98 23.96 2.85
CA ALA A 93 2.22 23.99 3.59
C ALA A 93 2.14 25.12 4.61
N SER A 94 2.09 24.79 5.91
CA SER A 94 2.18 25.82 6.95
C SER A 94 3.45 26.61 6.68
N PRO A 95 3.38 27.92 6.46
CA PRO A 95 4.58 28.71 6.24
C PRO A 95 5.41 28.58 7.50
N ILE A 96 6.59 27.98 7.36
CA ILE A 96 7.65 28.03 8.37
C ILE A 96 7.99 29.51 8.50
N MET A 97 7.36 30.21 9.44
CA MET A 97 7.76 31.58 9.73
C MET A 97 9.14 31.51 10.39
N PRO A 98 10.20 32.07 9.78
CA PRO A 98 11.42 32.30 10.51
C PRO A 98 11.07 33.27 11.64
N ARG A 99 11.23 32.86 12.90
CA ARG A 99 11.20 33.77 14.04
C ARG A 99 12.30 34.81 13.82
N LEU A 100 11.93 35.99 13.34
CA LEU A 100 12.76 37.18 13.41
C LEU A 100 13.05 37.44 14.89
N SER A 101 14.23 37.04 15.34
CA SER A 101 14.77 37.39 16.65
C SER A 101 14.98 38.90 16.67
N THR A 102 13.98 39.64 17.13
CA THR A 102 14.06 41.07 17.36
C THR A 102 14.95 41.31 18.57
N GLY A 103 16.11 41.93 18.34
CA GLY A 103 16.77 42.87 19.24
C GLY A 103 17.20 42.38 20.63
N ARG A 104 18.51 42.23 20.81
CA ARG A 104 19.17 42.71 22.04
C ARG A 104 20.37 43.57 21.67
N ASN A 105 20.08 44.85 21.57
CA ASN A 105 21.06 45.92 21.60
C ASN A 105 21.54 46.05 23.05
N LEU A 106 22.75 45.59 23.35
CA LEU A 106 23.41 45.85 24.63
C LEU A 106 24.68 46.64 24.33
N ARG A 107 24.52 47.97 24.38
CA ARG A 107 25.62 48.91 24.58
C ARG A 107 26.08 48.87 26.03
N SER A 108 27.36 49.21 26.20
CA SER A 108 28.03 49.75 27.39
C SER A 108 28.79 48.74 28.26
N CYS A 109 30.12 48.72 28.09
CA CYS A 109 31.08 49.36 29.00
C CYS A 109 32.16 50.06 28.16
#